data_AF-I9WAY5-F1
#
_entry.id   AF-I9WAY5-F1
#
_cell.length_a   1.000
_cell.length_b   1.000
_cell.length_c   1.000
_cell.angle_alpha   90.00
_cell.angle_beta   90.00
_cell.angle_gamma   90.00
#
_symmetry.space_group_name_H-M   'P 1'
#
loop_
_entity.id
_entity.type
_entity.pdbx_description
1 polymer ?
#
loop_
_entity_poly.entity_id
_entity_poly.type
_entity_poly.pdbx_seq_one_letter_code
_entity_poly.pdbx_strand_id
1 'polypeptide(L)'
;MLGSLCGRIIQRSRHSALIYLIAVMLSVAALLAMFGANWAAAAVLAMAMGAENALFERDGEVQIGLTYMAGTLVKFGQHLLSALMGGDRLGWLPYLLLWIGLVTGAILGALSYRLIGHSAIWVAAGAAWLLASWLHHRPVPLIGPDQGSR
;
A
#
# COMPACT_ATOMS: atom_id res chain seq x y z
N MET A 1 -25.35 -10.06 7.92
CA MET A 1 -24.11 -10.59 8.53
C MET A 1 -23.29 -11.47 7.57
N LEU A 2 -23.89 -12.38 6.80
CA LEU A 2 -23.16 -13.20 5.81
C LEU A 2 -22.55 -12.37 4.66
N GLY A 3 -23.24 -11.35 4.16
CA GLY A 3 -22.72 -10.47 3.10
C GLY A 3 -21.46 -9.68 3.49
N SER A 4 -21.34 -9.20 4.73
CA SER A 4 -20.16 -8.49 5.20
C SER A 4 -18.98 -9.40 5.52
N LEU A 5 -19.22 -10.69 5.76
CA LEU A 5 -18.16 -11.70 5.88
C LEU A 5 -17.62 -12.11 4.50
N CYS A 6 -18.51 -12.37 3.53
CA CYS A 6 -18.11 -12.64 2.14
C CYS A 6 -17.33 -11.46 1.54
N GLY A 7 -17.81 -10.23 1.73
CA GLY A 7 -17.11 -9.02 1.27
C GLY A 7 -15.70 -8.89 1.86
N ARG A 8 -15.55 -9.11 3.18
CA ARG A 8 -14.24 -9.04 3.84
C ARG A 8 -13.25 -10.13 3.39
N ILE A 9 -13.72 -11.35 3.16
CA ILE A 9 -12.88 -12.46 2.70
C ILE A 9 -12.43 -12.23 1.25
N ILE A 10 -13.36 -11.86 0.36
CA ILE A 10 -13.07 -11.57 -1.05
C ILE A 10 -12.09 -10.39 -1.16
N GLN A 11 -12.32 -9.34 -0.38
CA GLN A 11 -11.46 -8.16 -0.39
C GLN A 11 -10.06 -8.44 0.18
N ARG A 12 -9.94 -9.26 1.24
CA ARG A 12 -8.64 -9.67 1.79
C ARG A 12 -7.82 -10.50 0.80
N SER A 13 -8.46 -11.44 0.10
CA SER A 13 -7.81 -12.24 -0.93
C SER A 13 -7.34 -11.36 -2.10
N ARG A 14 -8.15 -10.38 -2.49
CA ARG A 14 -7.80 -9.41 -3.54
C ARG A 14 -6.57 -8.57 -3.17
N HIS A 15 -6.52 -8.02 -1.95
CA HIS A 15 -5.37 -7.22 -1.49
C HIS A 15 -4.08 -8.06 -1.42
N SER A 16 -4.18 -9.28 -0.89
CA SER A 16 -3.01 -10.17 -0.81
C SER A 16 -2.52 -10.53 -2.21
N ALA A 17 -3.42 -10.87 -3.14
CA ALA A 17 -3.08 -11.19 -4.52
C ALA A 17 -2.42 -10.03 -5.27
N LEU A 18 -2.89 -8.79 -5.05
CA LEU A 18 -2.31 -7.60 -5.66
C LEU A 18 -0.89 -7.32 -5.15
N ILE A 19 -0.62 -7.50 -3.85
CA ILE A 19 0.73 -7.31 -3.30
C ILE A 19 1.70 -8.37 -3.84
N TYR A 20 1.27 -9.62 -3.98
CA TYR A 20 2.08 -10.65 -4.66
C TYR A 20 2.32 -10.31 -6.14
N LEU A 21 1.30 -9.81 -6.85
CA LEU A 21 1.44 -9.37 -8.23
C LEU A 21 2.49 -8.26 -8.35
N ILE A 22 2.42 -7.23 -7.49
CA ILE A 22 3.41 -6.13 -7.44
C ILE A 22 4.82 -6.69 -7.15
N ALA A 23 4.96 -7.59 -6.18
CA ALA A 23 6.25 -8.21 -5.86
C ALA A 23 6.87 -8.98 -7.04
N VAL A 24 6.04 -9.72 -7.79
CA VAL A 24 6.46 -10.41 -9.02
C VAL A 24 6.87 -9.41 -10.10
N MET A 25 6.09 -8.36 -10.32
CA MET A 25 6.40 -7.35 -11.34
C MET A 25 7.70 -6.60 -11.02
N LEU A 26 7.92 -6.23 -9.75
CA LEU A 26 9.19 -5.63 -9.31
C LEU A 26 10.37 -6.58 -9.53
N SER A 27 10.19 -7.88 -9.27
CA SER A 27 11.22 -8.90 -9.51
C SER A 27 11.55 -9.04 -11.01
N VAL A 28 10.52 -9.05 -11.87
CA VAL A 28 10.68 -9.08 -13.33
C VAL A 28 11.37 -7.81 -13.83
N ALA A 29 10.99 -6.64 -13.34
CA ALA A 29 11.66 -5.38 -13.68
C ALA A 29 13.14 -5.38 -13.26
N ALA A 30 13.46 -5.90 -12.08
CA ALA A 30 14.83 -6.02 -11.60
C ALA A 30 15.68 -6.94 -12.50
N LEU A 31 15.11 -8.08 -12.92
CA LEU A 31 15.76 -8.99 -13.87
C LEU A 31 16.00 -8.32 -15.23
N LEU A 32 14.99 -7.65 -15.78
CA LEU A 32 15.11 -6.94 -17.07
C LEU A 32 16.18 -5.84 -17.02
N ALA A 33 16.24 -5.08 -15.92
CA ALA A 33 17.27 -4.07 -15.72
C ALA A 33 18.68 -4.69 -15.62
N MET A 34 18.81 -5.88 -15.02
CA MET A 34 20.08 -6.60 -14.93
C MET A 34 20.59 -7.07 -16.30
N PHE A 35 19.70 -7.41 -17.23
CA PHE A 35 20.04 -7.75 -18.62
C PHE A 35 20.18 -6.52 -19.53
N GLY A 36 20.13 -5.29 -18.98
CA GLY A 36 20.28 -4.04 -19.73
C GLY A 36 19.04 -3.60 -20.52
N ALA A 37 17.90 -4.28 -20.36
CA ALA A 37 16.64 -3.96 -21.02
C ALA A 37 15.89 -2.84 -20.28
N ASN A 38 16.52 -1.66 -20.14
CA ASN A 38 16.04 -0.57 -19.28
C ASN A 38 14.63 -0.06 -19.64
N TRP A 39 14.29 0.01 -20.94
CA TRP A 39 12.95 0.41 -21.38
C TRP A 39 11.87 -0.61 -20.99
N ALA A 40 12.18 -1.91 -21.11
CA ALA A 40 11.27 -2.97 -20.68
C ALA A 40 11.12 -2.98 -19.15
N ALA A 41 12.21 -2.80 -18.41
CA ALA A 41 12.18 -2.64 -16.96
C ALA A 41 11.32 -1.44 -16.54
N ALA A 42 11.47 -0.29 -17.20
CA ALA A 42 10.65 0.89 -16.94
C ALA A 42 9.16 0.65 -17.23
N ALA A 43 8.83 -0.07 -18.31
CA ALA A 43 7.45 -0.43 -18.63
C ALA A 43 6.82 -1.35 -17.55
N VAL A 44 7.57 -2.34 -17.08
CA VAL A 44 7.11 -3.24 -15.99
C VAL A 44 6.97 -2.49 -14.67
N LEU A 45 7.90 -1.59 -14.34
CA LEU A 45 7.77 -0.70 -13.18
C LEU A 45 6.53 0.19 -13.29
N ALA A 46 6.26 0.78 -14.45
CA ALA A 46 5.06 1.59 -14.67
C ALA A 46 3.78 0.76 -14.48
N MET A 47 3.76 -0.48 -14.95
CA MET A 47 2.65 -1.39 -14.70
C MET A 47 2.53 -1.74 -13.19
N ALA A 48 3.64 -1.94 -12.48
CA ALA A 48 3.63 -2.22 -11.04
C ALA A 48 3.05 -1.04 -10.26
N MET A 49 3.42 0.19 -10.62
CA MET A 49 2.83 1.42 -10.06
C MET A 49 1.32 1.51 -10.38
N GLY A 50 0.89 1.07 -11.56
CA GLY A 50 -0.53 0.96 -11.91
C GLY A 50 -1.28 -0.04 -11.01
N ALA A 51 -0.68 -1.20 -10.75
CA ALA A 51 -1.24 -2.22 -9.87
C ALA A 51 -1.31 -1.76 -8.40
N GLU A 52 -0.34 -0.97 -7.93
CA GLU A 52 -0.36 -0.33 -6.61
C GLU A 52 -1.57 0.61 -6.45
N ASN A 53 -1.90 1.40 -7.48
CA ASN A 53 -3.09 2.25 -7.42
C ASN A 53 -4.39 1.44 -7.28
N ALA A 54 -4.49 0.28 -7.92
CA ALA A 54 -5.63 -0.63 -7.77
C ALA A 54 -5.68 -1.31 -6.38
N LEU A 55 -4.54 -1.46 -5.71
CA LEU A 55 -4.47 -1.96 -4.32
C LEU A 55 -5.04 -0.93 -3.33
N PHE A 56 -4.85 0.37 -3.58
CA PHE A 56 -5.41 1.45 -2.77
C PHE A 56 -6.88 1.77 -3.08
N GLU A 57 -7.45 1.16 -4.12
CA GLU A 57 -8.86 1.27 -4.46
C GLU A 57 -9.71 0.34 -3.58
N ARG A 58 -10.69 0.92 -2.86
CA ARG A 58 -11.56 0.19 -1.94
C ARG A 58 -13.01 0.36 -2.37
N ASP A 59 -13.67 -0.75 -2.70
CA ASP A 59 -15.09 -0.80 -3.06
C ASP A 59 -15.51 0.09 -4.26
N GLY A 60 -14.67 0.18 -5.30
CA GLY A 60 -15.00 0.89 -6.54
C GLY A 60 -14.90 2.41 -6.46
N GLU A 61 -14.52 2.95 -5.30
CA GLU A 61 -14.04 4.33 -5.16
C GLU A 61 -12.55 4.33 -4.77
N VAL A 62 -11.76 5.10 -5.52
CA VAL A 62 -10.32 5.25 -5.31
C VAL A 62 -10.11 6.04 -4.01
N GLN A 63 -10.10 5.35 -2.87
CA GLN A 63 -10.15 6.02 -1.57
C GLN A 63 -8.90 6.87 -1.30
N ILE A 64 -7.72 6.45 -1.78
CA ILE A 64 -6.47 7.22 -1.73
C ILE A 64 -5.52 6.77 -2.87
N GLY A 65 -5.79 7.14 -4.12
CA GLY A 65 -4.78 6.99 -5.18
C GLY A 65 -3.56 7.86 -4.88
N LEU A 66 -2.35 7.48 -5.31
CA LEU A 66 -1.16 8.33 -5.12
C LEU A 66 -1.39 9.75 -5.67
N THR A 67 -2.14 9.87 -6.77
CA THR A 67 -2.56 11.14 -7.39
C THR A 67 -3.51 11.96 -6.52
N TYR A 68 -4.27 11.32 -5.63
CA TYR A 68 -5.15 11.95 -4.65
C TYR A 68 -4.47 12.27 -3.33
N MET A 69 -3.17 11.98 -3.19
CA MET A 69 -2.48 12.19 -1.92
C MET A 69 -2.32 13.68 -1.55
N ALA A 70 -2.37 14.59 -2.52
CA ALA A 70 -2.53 16.02 -2.23
C ALA A 70 -3.80 16.27 -1.39
N GLY A 71 -4.88 15.53 -1.66
CA GLY A 71 -6.10 15.54 -0.86
C GLY A 71 -5.93 15.00 0.56
N THR A 72 -5.00 14.05 0.79
CA THR A 72 -4.64 13.57 2.14
C THR A 72 -4.00 14.70 2.96
N LEU A 73 -3.16 15.54 2.36
CA LEU A 73 -2.56 16.69 3.05
C LEU A 73 -3.60 17.77 3.36
N VAL A 74 -4.54 18.01 2.43
CA VAL A 74 -5.68 18.92 2.67
C VAL A 74 -6.56 18.39 3.80
N LYS A 75 -6.89 17.09 3.80
CA LYS A 75 -7.65 16.44 4.88
C LYS A 75 -6.91 16.50 6.22
N PHE A 76 -5.59 16.33 6.23
CA PHE A 76 -4.76 16.55 7.41
C PHE A 76 -4.96 17.98 7.95
N GLY A 77 -4.81 19.00 7.10
CA GLY A 77 -5.02 20.40 7.51
C GLY A 77 -6.42 20.65 8.07
N GLN A 78 -7.46 20.12 7.41
CA GLN A 78 -8.85 20.22 7.87
C GLN A 78 -9.07 19.55 9.23
N HIS A 79 -8.56 18.33 9.43
CA HIS A 79 -8.71 17.61 10.70
C HIS A 79 -7.86 18.22 11.82
N LEU A 80 -6.72 18.83 11.48
CA LEU A 80 -5.89 19.57 12.42
C LEU A 80 -6.62 20.84 12.89
N LEU A 81 -7.23 21.58 11.96
CA LEU A 81 -8.09 22.73 12.28
C LEU A 81 -9.28 22.33 13.15
N SER A 82 -9.96 21.22 12.81
CA SER A 82 -11.05 20.67 13.63
C SER A 82 -10.58 20.29 15.03
N ALA A 83 -9.39 19.69 15.18
CA ALA A 83 -8.80 19.38 16.48
C ALA A 83 -8.51 20.64 17.30
N LEU A 84 -8.02 21.71 16.66
CA LEU A 84 -7.78 23.00 17.30
C LEU A 84 -9.08 23.72 17.73
N MET A 85 -10.18 23.50 16.99
CA MET A 85 -11.51 24.02 17.31
C MET A 85 -12.27 23.17 18.34
N GLY A 86 -11.64 22.15 18.95
CA GLY A 86 -12.23 21.31 19.99
C GLY A 86 -12.91 20.02 19.50
N GLY A 87 -12.72 19.67 18.22
CA GLY A 87 -13.10 18.38 17.65
C GLY A 87 -12.15 17.24 18.03
N ASP A 88 -12.21 16.12 17.31
CA ASP A 88 -11.37 14.95 17.56
C ASP A 88 -9.87 15.28 17.47
N ARG A 89 -9.18 15.18 18.61
CA ARG A 89 -7.77 15.56 18.75
C ARG A 89 -6.82 14.67 17.98
N LEU A 90 -7.22 13.46 17.59
CA LEU A 90 -6.36 12.49 16.91
C LEU A 90 -6.78 12.18 15.47
N GLY A 91 -7.88 12.77 14.99
CA GLY A 91 -8.41 12.53 13.65
C GLY A 91 -7.46 12.93 12.50
N TRP A 92 -6.47 13.80 12.76
CA TRP A 92 -5.45 14.20 11.80
C TRP A 92 -4.26 13.23 11.70
N LEU A 93 -4.02 12.43 12.74
CA LEU A 93 -2.81 11.62 12.87
C LEU A 93 -2.66 10.56 11.77
N PRO A 94 -3.71 9.82 11.36
CA PRO A 94 -3.58 8.83 10.28
C PRO A 94 -3.18 9.46 8.94
N TYR A 95 -3.69 10.65 8.62
CA TYR A 95 -3.36 11.37 7.39
C TYR A 95 -1.90 11.84 7.38
N LEU A 96 -1.41 12.35 8.51
CA LEU A 96 -0.01 12.75 8.65
C LEU A 96 0.93 11.55 8.55
N LEU A 97 0.62 10.45 9.25
CA LEU A 97 1.43 9.23 9.21
C LEU A 97 1.52 8.66 7.79
N LEU A 98 0.43 8.68 7.04
CA LEU A 98 0.43 8.26 5.63
C LEU A 98 1.34 9.15 4.79
N TRP A 99 1.25 10.46 4.97
CA TRP A 99 2.05 11.43 4.21
C TRP A 99 3.55 11.31 4.52
N ILE A 100 3.91 11.24 5.81
CA ILE A 100 5.31 11.02 6.24
C ILE A 100 5.81 9.67 5.73
N GLY A 101 5.00 8.61 5.78
CA GLY A 101 5.37 7.29 5.27
C GLY A 101 5.75 7.33 3.79
N LEU A 102 4.96 8.03 2.96
CA LEU A 102 5.29 8.18 1.54
C LEU A 102 6.54 9.03 1.32
N VAL A 103 6.64 10.21 1.95
CA VAL A 103 7.82 11.09 1.79
C VAL A 103 9.10 10.33 2.18
N THR A 104 9.06 9.62 3.30
CA THR A 104 10.17 8.79 3.77
C THR A 104 10.50 7.69 2.77
N GLY A 105 9.49 6.97 2.27
CA GLY A 105 9.66 5.93 1.26
C GLY A 105 10.28 6.46 -0.04
N ALA A 106 9.84 7.62 -0.51
CA ALA A 106 10.39 8.27 -1.72
C ALA A 106 11.86 8.68 -1.53
N ILE A 107 12.20 9.24 -0.36
CA ILE A 107 13.60 9.58 -0.02
C ILE A 107 14.47 8.33 0.02
N LEU A 108 14.01 7.27 0.70
CA LEU A 108 14.74 6.00 0.78
C LEU A 108 14.89 5.34 -0.60
N GLY A 109 13.86 5.38 -1.44
CA GLY A 109 13.91 4.89 -2.82
C GLY A 109 14.92 5.66 -3.67
N ALA A 110 14.90 6.99 -3.60
CA ALA A 110 15.84 7.85 -4.31
C ALA A 110 17.29 7.65 -3.83
N LEU A 111 17.51 7.54 -2.52
CA LEU A 111 18.82 7.23 -1.94
C LEU A 111 19.32 5.86 -2.38
N SER A 112 18.45 4.84 -2.35
CA SER A 112 18.78 3.50 -2.83
C SER A 112 19.20 3.54 -4.30
N TYR A 113 18.43 4.23 -5.15
CA TYR A 113 18.79 4.38 -6.56
C TYR A 113 20.11 5.12 -6.76
N ARG A 114 20.41 6.15 -5.96
CA ARG A 114 21.70 6.87 -6.03
C ARG A 114 22.89 6.02 -5.60
N LEU A 115 22.71 5.11 -4.63
CA LEU A 115 23.80 4.30 -4.08
C LEU A 115 24.09 3.04 -4.90
N ILE A 116 23.05 2.36 -5.38
CA ILE A 116 23.17 1.03 -6.01
C ILE A 116 22.53 0.95 -7.41
N GLY A 117 22.07 2.08 -7.97
CA GLY A 117 21.54 2.15 -9.34
C GLY A 117 20.34 1.22 -9.55
N HIS A 118 20.37 0.48 -10.67
CA HIS A 118 19.31 -0.47 -11.04
C HIS A 118 19.12 -1.60 -10.02
N SER A 119 20.13 -1.91 -9.20
CA SER A 119 19.99 -2.90 -8.13
C SER A 119 19.04 -2.45 -7.02
N ALA A 120 18.66 -1.16 -6.95
CA ALA A 120 17.65 -0.66 -6.02
C ALA A 120 16.27 -1.32 -6.22
N ILE A 121 15.98 -1.81 -7.42
CA ILE A 121 14.71 -2.49 -7.72
C ILE A 121 14.59 -3.79 -6.89
N TRP A 122 15.71 -4.47 -6.60
CA TRP A 122 15.72 -5.66 -5.74
C TRP A 122 15.34 -5.34 -4.29
N VAL A 123 15.72 -4.17 -3.78
CA VAL A 123 15.34 -3.73 -2.44
C VAL A 123 13.83 -3.55 -2.35
N ALA A 124 13.23 -2.91 -3.37
CA ALA A 124 11.78 -2.75 -3.46
C ALA A 124 11.06 -4.10 -3.60
N ALA A 125 11.56 -5.00 -4.46
CA ALA A 125 11.00 -6.34 -4.62
C ALA A 125 11.04 -7.14 -3.31
N GLY A 126 12.19 -7.13 -2.62
CA GLY A 126 12.35 -7.79 -1.32
C GLY A 126 11.39 -7.25 -0.26
N ALA A 127 11.24 -5.93 -0.18
CA ALA A 127 10.28 -5.29 0.72
C ALA A 127 8.83 -5.71 0.40
N ALA A 128 8.45 -5.77 -0.87
CA ALA A 128 7.12 -6.21 -1.30
C ALA A 128 6.85 -7.68 -0.93
N TRP A 129 7.82 -8.58 -1.10
CA TRP A 129 7.71 -9.98 -0.67
C TRP A 129 7.60 -10.13 0.85
N LEU A 130 8.37 -9.36 1.61
CA LEU A 130 8.27 -9.33 3.07
C LEU A 130 6.88 -8.84 3.53
N LEU A 131 6.34 -7.81 2.87
CA LEU A 131 5.00 -7.31 3.17
C LEU A 131 3.92 -8.34 2.83
N ALA A 132 4.03 -8.98 1.64
CA ALA A 132 3.10 -10.01 1.19
C ALA A 132 3.04 -11.19 2.17
N SER A 133 4.22 -11.70 2.57
CA SER A 133 4.32 -12.80 3.53
C SER A 133 3.80 -12.40 4.91
N TRP A 134 4.15 -11.22 5.43
CA TRP A 134 3.65 -10.74 6.72
C TRP A 134 2.11 -10.64 6.75
N LEU A 135 1.51 -10.13 5.67
CA LEU A 135 0.04 -10.05 5.55
C LEU A 135 -0.61 -11.44 5.42
N HIS A 136 0.05 -12.37 4.74
CA HIS A 136 -0.38 -13.76 4.65
C HIS A 136 -0.38 -14.44 6.04
N HIS A 137 0.61 -14.13 6.89
CA HIS A 137 0.79 -14.76 8.20
C HIS A 137 -0.07 -14.20 9.33
N ARG A 138 -0.75 -13.06 9.19
CA ARG A 138 -1.61 -12.49 10.25
C ARG A 138 -2.92 -13.30 10.34
N PRO A 139 -3.11 -14.23 11.31
CA PRO A 139 -4.35 -14.99 11.41
C PRO A 139 -5.46 -14.03 11.87
N VAL A 140 -6.61 -14.09 11.20
CA VAL A 140 -7.80 -13.35 11.63
C VAL A 140 -8.28 -13.96 12.94
N PRO A 141 -8.51 -13.19 14.02
CA PRO A 141 -9.30 -13.67 15.13
C PRO A 141 -10.70 -13.98 14.57
N LEU A 142 -11.01 -15.26 14.41
CA LEU A 142 -12.38 -15.69 14.26
C LEU A 142 -13.07 -15.28 15.56
N ILE A 143 -13.82 -14.18 15.54
CA ILE A 143 -14.77 -13.89 16.61
C ILE A 143 -15.68 -15.12 16.62
N GLY A 144 -15.49 -15.97 17.63
CA GLY A 144 -16.33 -17.13 17.86
C GLY A 144 -17.77 -16.64 18.01
N PRO A 145 -18.76 -17.39 17.52
CA PRO A 145 -20.15 -17.03 17.76
C PRO A 145 -20.33 -16.91 19.28
N ASP A 146 -20.78 -15.74 19.74
CA ASP A 146 -21.16 -15.50 21.11
C ASP A 146 -22.17 -16.58 21.51
N GLN A 147 -21.66 -17.58 22.25
CA GLN A 147 -22.50 -18.52 22.97
C GLN A 147 -23.10 -17.74 24.13
N GLY A 148 -24.42 -17.70 24.20
CA GLY A 148 -25.13 -17.39 25.44
C GLY A 148 -26.13 -16.26 25.32
N SER A 149 -27.20 -16.49 24.57
CA SER A 149 -28.50 -16.14 25.09
C SER A 149 -28.77 -17.00 26.33
N ARG A 150 -28.95 -16.38 27.49
CA ARG A 150 -29.84 -16.77 28.58
C ARG A 150 -29.85 -15.70 29.65
#